data_AF-A0A9P4W9G0-F1
#
_entry.id   AF-A0A9P4W9G0-F1
#
_cell.length_a   1.000
_cell.length_b   1.000
_cell.length_c   1.000
_cell.angle_alpha   90.00
_cell.angle_beta   90.00
_cell.angle_gamma   90.00
#
_symmetry.space_group_name_H-M   'P 1'
#
loop_
_entity.id
_entity.type
_entity.pdbx_description
1 polymer ?
#
loop_
_entity_poly.entity_id
_entity_poly.type
_entity_poly.pdbx_seq_one_letter_code
_entity_poly.pdbx_strand_id
1 'polypeptide(L)'
;MHMQEDGQSAGGTSESTSPKSQKSSTMRVVYIVIDTCYATLVDFDQGKGTTRIDSVHTTSQAANGRAKKIMFARSRPGDRCHIDQDRILEEIKDGMYAGIGIGEEPSACYARKCEVEAKPVDLEDDGSSENDEDHDGEDWNMG
;
A
#
# COMPACT_ATOMS: atom_id res chain seq x y z
N MET A 1 -18.50 -35.86 70.87
CA MET A 1 -17.97 -37.17 70.47
C MET A 1 -17.32 -36.99 69.10
N HIS A 2 -16.02 -37.30 69.02
CA HIS A 2 -15.23 -37.74 67.85
C HIS A 2 -16.03 -38.78 67.00
N MET A 3 -15.92 -39.03 65.68
CA MET A 3 -14.89 -38.95 64.61
C MET A 3 -15.63 -38.86 63.24
N GLN A 4 -15.18 -38.11 62.22
CA GLN A 4 -14.21 -38.46 61.15
C GLN A 4 -14.74 -39.51 60.14
N GLU A 5 -14.87 -39.12 58.86
CA GLU A 5 -14.65 -40.04 57.73
C GLU A 5 -14.12 -39.25 56.52
N ASP A 6 -12.97 -39.73 56.04
CA ASP A 6 -12.12 -39.26 54.95
C ASP A 6 -12.69 -39.57 53.54
N GLY A 7 -12.15 -38.91 52.51
CA GLY A 7 -12.29 -39.38 51.12
C GLY A 7 -11.90 -38.38 50.04
N GLN A 8 -10.62 -38.39 49.66
CA GLN A 8 -10.01 -37.64 48.54
C GLN A 8 -10.61 -38.04 47.16
N SER A 9 -10.64 -37.12 46.18
CA SER A 9 -10.10 -37.42 44.85
C SER A 9 -9.90 -36.15 44.00
N ALA A 10 -8.72 -36.07 43.40
CA ALA A 10 -8.26 -35.05 42.46
C ALA A 10 -8.76 -35.29 41.03
N GLY A 11 -8.65 -34.26 40.18
CA GLY A 11 -8.82 -34.30 38.71
C GLY A 11 -9.91 -33.33 38.26
N GLY A 12 -9.64 -32.14 37.70
CA GLY A 12 -8.46 -31.70 36.96
C GLY A 12 -8.63 -31.97 35.48
N THR A 13 -9.51 -31.23 34.80
CA THR A 13 -9.40 -30.88 33.37
C THR A 13 -10.12 -29.56 33.14
N SER A 14 -9.40 -28.46 33.39
CA SER A 14 -9.72 -27.20 32.73
C SER A 14 -9.50 -27.43 31.24
N GLU A 15 -10.57 -27.43 30.45
CA GLU A 15 -10.49 -27.31 29.00
C GLU A 15 -9.84 -25.96 28.69
N SER A 16 -8.51 -25.96 28.62
CA SER A 16 -7.74 -24.88 28.03
C SER A 16 -7.98 -24.96 26.53
N THR A 17 -9.05 -24.31 26.09
CA THR A 17 -9.18 -23.93 24.69
C THR A 17 -8.12 -22.87 24.45
N SER A 18 -6.94 -23.31 24.03
CA SER A 18 -5.90 -22.43 23.53
C SER A 18 -6.52 -21.53 22.46
N PRO A 19 -6.45 -20.19 22.58
CA PRO A 19 -6.76 -19.35 21.45
C PRO A 19 -5.71 -19.66 20.38
N LYS A 20 -6.10 -20.40 19.34
CA LYS A 20 -5.35 -20.39 18.08
C LYS A 20 -5.21 -18.93 17.72
N SER A 21 -3.99 -18.38 17.83
CA SER A 21 -3.66 -17.05 17.32
C SER A 21 -4.17 -16.96 15.90
N GLN A 22 -5.32 -16.33 15.72
CA GLN A 22 -5.79 -15.93 14.40
C GLN A 22 -4.76 -14.92 13.93
N LYS A 23 -3.89 -15.34 13.01
CA LYS A 23 -3.07 -14.41 12.22
C LYS A 23 -4.05 -13.42 11.59
N SER A 24 -4.12 -12.23 12.18
CA SER A 24 -4.88 -11.12 11.65
C SER A 24 -4.10 -10.62 10.45
N SER A 25 -4.46 -11.09 9.25
CA SER A 25 -4.00 -10.52 7.99
C SER A 25 -4.36 -9.03 7.99
N THR A 26 -3.38 -8.17 8.22
CA THR A 26 -3.62 -6.73 8.25
C THR A 26 -3.63 -6.24 6.81
N MET A 27 -4.82 -6.15 6.20
CA MET A 27 -4.95 -5.55 4.88
C MET A 27 -4.57 -4.07 4.96
N ARG A 28 -3.57 -3.66 4.16
CA ARG A 28 -3.21 -2.25 3.98
C ARG A 28 -3.55 -1.81 2.57
N VAL A 29 -3.99 -0.56 2.43
CA VAL A 29 -4.20 0.05 1.12
C VAL A 29 -2.97 0.86 0.75
N VAL A 30 -2.45 0.64 -0.45
CA VAL A 30 -1.44 1.51 -1.09
C VAL A 30 -2.07 2.30 -2.22
N TYR A 31 -1.53 3.49 -2.46
CA TYR A 31 -2.02 4.44 -3.44
C TYR A 31 -0.95 4.60 -4.52
N ILE A 32 -1.27 4.18 -5.74
CA ILE A 32 -0.34 4.11 -6.85
C ILE A 32 -0.60 5.30 -7.78
N VAL A 33 0.42 6.10 -8.04
CA VAL A 33 0.37 7.17 -9.03
C VAL A 33 0.75 6.60 -10.38
N ILE A 34 -0.17 6.68 -11.32
CA ILE A 34 -0.07 6.10 -12.66
C ILE A 34 -0.05 7.24 -13.67
N ASP A 35 0.94 7.23 -14.54
CA ASP A 35 1.13 8.23 -15.59
C ASP A 35 1.06 7.55 -16.96
N THR A 36 0.12 7.99 -17.79
CA THR A 36 -0.16 7.41 -19.11
C THR A 36 -0.02 8.48 -20.19
N CYS A 37 0.87 8.26 -21.14
CA CYS A 37 1.05 9.14 -22.30
C CYS A 37 0.42 8.52 -23.56
N TYR A 38 -0.32 9.31 -24.31
CA TYR A 38 -0.92 8.94 -25.58
C TYR A 38 -0.18 9.66 -26.70
N ALA A 39 0.42 8.92 -27.62
CA ALA A 39 1.23 9.51 -28.69
C ALA A 39 0.34 10.23 -29.73
N THR A 40 -0.81 9.64 -30.05
CA THR A 40 -1.76 10.17 -31.04
C THR A 40 -3.18 10.29 -30.49
N LEU A 41 -4.04 11.05 -31.18
CA LEU A 41 -5.48 11.08 -30.91
C LEU A 41 -6.11 9.68 -31.00
N VAL A 42 -5.68 8.88 -31.98
CA VAL A 42 -6.19 7.50 -32.14
C VAL A 42 -5.85 6.64 -30.92
N ASP A 43 -4.63 6.78 -30.38
CA ASP A 43 -4.24 6.07 -29.16
C ASP A 43 -5.07 6.52 -27.96
N PHE A 44 -5.37 7.81 -27.87
CA PHE A 44 -6.23 8.36 -26.82
C PHE A 44 -7.65 7.79 -26.89
N ASP A 45 -8.27 7.84 -28.08
CA ASP A 45 -9.64 7.33 -28.30
C ASP A 45 -9.76 5.82 -28.05
N GLN A 46 -8.69 5.06 -28.34
CA GLN A 46 -8.64 3.61 -28.12
C GLN A 46 -8.13 3.22 -26.73
N GLY A 47 -7.73 4.19 -25.89
CA GLY A 47 -7.13 3.93 -24.58
C GLY A 47 -5.76 3.25 -24.63
N LYS A 48 -5.03 3.32 -25.76
CA LYS A 48 -3.74 2.67 -25.99
C LYS A 48 -2.55 3.58 -25.64
N GLY A 49 -2.51 4.01 -24.38
CA GLY A 49 -1.40 4.81 -23.87
C GLY A 49 -0.19 3.98 -23.42
N THR A 50 0.98 4.61 -23.35
CA THR A 50 2.13 4.07 -22.62
C THR A 50 2.00 4.44 -21.15
N THR A 51 1.72 3.46 -20.30
CA THR A 51 1.53 3.64 -18.86
C THR A 51 2.81 3.35 -18.08
N ARG A 52 3.10 4.16 -17.07
CA ARG A 52 4.17 3.94 -16.11
C ARG A 52 3.68 4.22 -14.70
N ILE A 53 4.10 3.39 -13.75
CA ILE A 53 3.96 3.70 -12.33
C ILE A 53 5.00 4.76 -11.98
N ASP A 54 4.57 5.92 -11.52
CA ASP A 54 5.49 6.97 -11.05
C ASP A 54 5.94 6.70 -9.62
N SER A 55 5.01 6.42 -8.72
CA SER A 55 5.28 6.22 -7.30
C SER A 55 4.14 5.50 -6.58
N VAL A 56 4.46 4.96 -5.40
CA VAL A 56 3.51 4.28 -4.50
C VAL A 56 3.57 4.95 -3.14
N HIS A 57 2.41 5.19 -2.55
CA HIS A 57 2.25 5.92 -1.28
C HIS A 57 1.35 5.14 -0.32
N THR A 58 1.52 5.36 0.97
CA THR A 58 0.65 4.79 2.02
C THR A 58 -0.56 5.66 2.33
N THR A 59 -0.63 6.88 1.77
CA THR A 59 -1.76 7.80 1.94
C THR A 59 -2.23 8.37 0.61
N SER A 60 -3.54 8.56 0.48
CA SER A 60 -4.16 9.19 -0.70
C SER A 60 -3.68 10.63 -0.89
N GLN A 61 -3.52 11.38 0.20
CA GLN A 61 -3.07 12.78 0.14
C GLN A 61 -1.69 12.92 -0.50
N ALA A 62 -0.74 12.05 -0.15
CA ALA A 62 0.59 12.07 -0.74
C ALA A 62 0.57 11.68 -2.23
N ALA A 63 -0.19 10.63 -2.58
CA ALA A 63 -0.35 10.21 -3.97
C ALA A 63 -1.03 11.30 -4.83
N ASN A 64 -2.12 11.89 -4.36
CA ASN A 64 -2.83 12.97 -5.05
C ASN A 64 -1.93 14.21 -5.24
N GLY A 65 -1.21 14.61 -4.19
CA GLY A 65 -0.27 15.71 -4.27
C GLY A 65 0.86 15.45 -5.27
N ARG A 66 1.31 14.20 -5.39
CA ARG A 66 2.30 13.79 -6.40
C ARG A 66 1.70 13.78 -7.81
N ALA A 67 0.52 13.22 -8.00
CA ALA A 67 -0.15 13.14 -9.28
C ALA A 67 -0.40 14.55 -9.88
N LYS A 68 -0.89 15.49 -9.06
CA LYS A 68 -1.02 16.91 -9.42
C LYS A 68 0.33 17.51 -9.82
N LYS A 69 1.38 17.29 -9.03
CA LYS A 69 2.72 17.81 -9.35
C LYS A 69 3.25 17.31 -10.70
N ILE A 70 2.92 16.07 -11.09
CA ILE A 70 3.28 15.52 -12.40
C ILE A 70 2.48 16.23 -13.50
N MET A 71 1.17 16.34 -13.31
CA MET A 71 0.26 16.92 -14.29
C MET A 71 0.59 18.39 -14.61
N PHE A 72 0.96 19.16 -13.59
CA PHE A 72 1.29 20.59 -13.70
C PHE A 72 2.80 20.89 -13.76
N ALA A 73 3.65 19.87 -13.88
CA ALA A 73 5.08 20.11 -14.03
C ALA A 73 5.35 20.85 -15.33
N ARG A 74 6.03 22.00 -15.27
CA ARG A 74 6.64 22.61 -16.45
C ARG A 74 7.84 21.74 -16.84
N SER A 75 7.60 20.85 -17.78
CA SER A 75 8.53 20.15 -18.66
C SER A 75 9.94 19.96 -18.10
N ARG A 76 10.20 18.75 -17.62
CA ARG A 76 11.54 18.36 -17.18
C ARG A 76 12.37 17.90 -18.38
N PRO A 77 13.71 18.02 -18.33
CA PRO A 77 14.58 17.35 -19.29
C PRO A 77 14.26 15.85 -19.29
N GLY A 78 13.80 15.33 -20.43
CA GLY A 78 13.39 13.92 -20.58
C GLY A 78 11.90 13.64 -20.39
N ASP A 79 11.06 14.65 -20.11
CA ASP A 79 9.61 14.49 -20.24
C ASP A 79 9.24 14.25 -21.71
N ARG A 80 8.47 13.20 -21.95
CA ARG A 80 8.03 12.80 -23.30
C ARG A 80 6.81 13.57 -23.77
N CYS A 81 6.24 14.42 -22.91
CA CYS A 81 4.95 15.02 -23.14
C CYS A 81 4.88 16.42 -22.53
N HIS A 82 4.72 17.43 -23.37
CA HIS A 82 4.49 18.81 -22.96
C HIS A 82 2.99 19.09 -23.02
N ILE A 83 2.36 19.28 -21.87
CA ILE A 83 0.91 19.54 -21.78
C ILE A 83 0.67 21.04 -21.71
N ASP A 84 -0.34 21.51 -22.43
CA ASP A 84 -0.89 22.85 -22.26
C ASP A 84 -1.61 22.92 -20.90
N GLN A 85 -1.05 23.71 -19.97
CA GLN A 85 -1.59 23.83 -18.61
C GLN A 85 -3.01 24.39 -18.58
N ASP A 86 -3.40 25.18 -19.59
CA ASP A 86 -4.74 25.74 -19.72
C ASP A 86 -5.76 24.70 -20.23
N ARG A 87 -5.28 23.52 -20.66
CA ARG A 87 -6.09 22.41 -21.21
C ARG A 87 -6.02 21.16 -20.34
N ILE A 88 -5.78 21.33 -19.05
CA ILE A 88 -5.86 20.24 -18.07
C ILE A 88 -7.28 20.17 -17.51
N LEU A 89 -7.88 19.00 -17.60
CA LEU A 89 -9.12 18.63 -16.93
C LEU A 89 -8.79 17.79 -15.71
N GLU A 90 -9.23 18.25 -14.53
CA GLU A 90 -9.06 17.56 -13.26
C GLU A 90 -10.38 16.97 -12.77
N GLU A 91 -10.32 15.77 -12.21
CA GLU A 91 -11.43 15.08 -11.55
C GLU A 91 -10.93 14.46 -10.24
N ILE A 92 -11.75 14.49 -9.19
CA ILE A 92 -11.53 13.71 -7.96
C ILE A 92 -12.64 12.68 -7.84
N LYS A 93 -12.29 11.39 -7.94
CA LYS A 93 -13.23 10.28 -7.83
C LYS A 93 -12.83 9.39 -6.66
N ASP A 94 -13.76 9.14 -5.74
CA ASP A 94 -13.53 8.35 -4.52
C ASP A 94 -12.32 8.85 -3.69
N GLY A 95 -12.09 10.16 -3.70
CA GLY A 95 -10.94 10.80 -3.04
C GLY A 95 -9.61 10.63 -3.78
N MET A 96 -9.60 10.07 -4.98
CA MET A 96 -8.43 9.90 -5.83
C MET A 96 -8.38 10.92 -6.94
N TYR A 97 -7.19 11.44 -7.21
CA TYR A 97 -6.97 12.35 -8.31
C TYR A 97 -6.94 11.63 -9.65
N ALA A 98 -7.57 12.23 -10.65
CA ALA A 98 -7.35 11.98 -12.06
C ALA A 98 -7.22 13.32 -12.81
N GLY A 99 -6.22 13.43 -13.66
CA GLY A 99 -6.01 14.58 -14.53
C GLY A 99 -5.74 14.13 -15.95
N ILE A 100 -6.33 14.79 -16.94
CA ILE A 100 -6.05 14.58 -18.36
C ILE A 100 -5.72 15.92 -18.98
N GLY A 101 -4.65 15.98 -19.77
CA GLY A 101 -4.21 17.19 -20.41
C GLY A 101 -3.78 16.92 -21.84
N ILE A 102 -4.06 17.88 -22.70
CA ILE A 102 -3.73 17.81 -24.13
C ILE A 102 -2.34 18.40 -24.37
N GLY A 103 -1.56 17.72 -25.20
CA GLY A 103 -0.22 18.14 -25.57
C GLY A 103 -0.21 19.41 -26.41
N GLU A 104 0.86 20.20 -26.29
CA GLU A 104 1.13 21.31 -27.22
C GLU A 104 1.77 20.75 -28.50
N GLU A 105 1.18 21.02 -29.66
CA GLU A 105 1.76 20.58 -30.94
C GLU A 105 3.10 21.31 -31.26
N PRO A 106 4.09 20.64 -31.88
CA PRO A 106 4.12 19.24 -32.32
C PRO A 106 4.93 18.40 -31.31
N SER A 107 4.78 18.63 -30.00
CA SER A 107 5.51 17.87 -28.99
C SER A 107 5.04 16.41 -28.95
N ALA A 108 5.89 15.53 -28.44
CA ALA A 108 5.87 14.07 -28.64
C ALA A 108 4.67 13.28 -28.07
N CYS A 109 3.59 13.94 -27.63
CA CYS A 109 2.36 13.31 -27.17
C CYS A 109 1.12 14.13 -27.58
N TYR A 110 0.02 13.44 -27.86
CA TYR A 110 -1.29 14.05 -28.04
C TYR A 110 -1.94 14.40 -26.70
N ALA A 111 -1.86 13.51 -25.73
CA ALA A 111 -2.44 13.69 -24.41
C ALA A 111 -1.65 12.93 -23.34
N ARG A 112 -1.81 13.33 -22.10
CA ARG A 112 -1.29 12.59 -20.94
C ARG A 112 -2.32 12.60 -19.82
N LYS A 113 -2.47 11.44 -19.19
CA LYS A 113 -3.37 11.17 -18.08
C LYS A 113 -2.54 10.78 -16.87
N CYS A 114 -2.79 11.42 -15.74
CA CYS A 114 -2.17 11.09 -14.46
C CYS A 114 -3.28 10.77 -13.45
N GLU A 115 -3.26 9.58 -12.87
CA GLU A 115 -4.32 9.12 -11.96
C GLU A 115 -3.77 8.39 -10.74
N VAL A 116 -4.58 8.33 -9.68
CA VAL A 116 -4.27 7.59 -8.45
C VAL A 116 -5.19 6.39 -8.31
N GLU A 117 -4.61 5.20 -8.14
CA GLU A 117 -5.36 3.98 -7.84
C GLU A 117 -5.10 3.51 -6.41
N ALA A 118 -6.16 3.19 -5.66
CA ALA A 118 -6.05 2.43 -4.41
C ALA A 118 -5.98 0.93 -4.71
N LYS A 119 -4.96 0.25 -4.17
CA LYS A 119 -4.84 -1.22 -4.21
C LYS A 119 -4.72 -1.77 -2.79
N PRO A 120 -5.56 -2.74 -2.39
CA PRO A 120 -5.34 -3.49 -1.17
C PRO A 120 -4.12 -4.41 -1.35
N VAL A 121 -3.30 -4.50 -0.30
CA VAL A 121 -2.13 -5.37 -0.20
C VAL A 121 -2.31 -6.21 1.05
N ASP A 122 -2.16 -7.51 0.89
CA ASP A 122 -2.14 -8.45 2.00
C ASP A 122 -0.72 -8.48 2.59
N LEU A 123 -0.62 -8.20 3.88
CA LEU A 123 0.62 -8.35 4.61
C LEU A 123 0.55 -9.68 5.34
N GLU A 124 1.14 -10.71 4.75
CA GLU A 124 1.48 -11.90 5.50
C GLU A 124 2.56 -11.51 6.51
N ASP A 125 2.23 -11.60 7.79
CA ASP A 125 3.18 -11.45 8.88
C ASP A 125 4.21 -12.59 8.78
N ASP A 126 5.38 -12.29 8.22
CA ASP A 126 6.53 -13.20 8.09
C ASP A 126 7.25 -13.34 9.44
N GLY A 127 6.48 -13.69 10.49
CA GLY A 127 6.88 -14.44 11.68
C GLY A 127 8.21 -14.12 12.36
N SER A 128 8.77 -12.92 12.19
CA SER A 128 10.00 -12.51 12.85
C SER A 128 9.63 -11.92 14.21
N SER A 129 9.05 -12.76 15.07
CA SER A 129 9.13 -12.54 16.51
C SER A 129 10.60 -12.70 16.85
N GLU A 130 11.29 -11.58 17.05
CA GLU A 130 12.55 -11.53 17.77
C GLU A 130 12.28 -12.24 19.11
N ASN A 131 12.76 -13.49 19.23
CA ASN A 131 12.68 -14.23 20.46
C ASN A 131 13.72 -13.57 21.38
N ASP A 132 13.31 -12.54 22.10
CA ASP A 132 13.90 -12.13 23.36
C ASP A 132 13.72 -13.30 24.35
N GLU A 133 14.51 -14.36 24.15
CA GLU A 133 14.82 -15.31 25.21
C GLU A 133 16.08 -14.81 25.89
N ASP A 134 15.85 -13.92 26.88
CA ASP A 134 16.58 -13.89 28.14
C ASP A 134 16.95 -15.33 28.55
N HIS A 135 18.16 -15.76 28.23
CA HIS A 135 18.76 -16.91 28.86
C HIS A 135 19.60 -16.43 30.05
N ASP A 136 18.91 -16.37 31.18
CA ASP A 136 19.43 -16.33 32.54
C ASP A 136 20.67 -17.25 32.72
N GLY A 137 21.74 -16.63 33.22
CA GLY A 137 22.66 -17.17 34.22
C GLY A 137 23.16 -18.61 34.07
N GLU A 138 24.27 -18.80 33.38
CA GLU A 138 25.14 -19.97 33.60
C GLU A 138 26.31 -19.58 34.51
N ASP A 139 26.17 -20.00 35.77
CA ASP A 139 27.17 -20.02 36.84
C ASP A 139 28.34 -20.93 36.46
N TRP A 140 29.47 -20.35 36.06
CA TRP A 140 30.72 -21.08 35.81
C TRP A 140 31.48 -21.31 37.11
N ASN A 141 30.94 -22.16 37.98
CA ASN A 141 31.73 -22.81 39.02
C ASN A 141 32.45 -24.04 38.45
N MET A 142 33.73 -23.89 38.10
CA MET A 142 34.63 -25.03 37.97
C MET A 142 36.01 -24.71 38.56
N GLY A 143 36.30 -25.38 39.69
CA GLY A 143 37.59 -26.00 39.99
C GLY A 143 38.63 -25.16 40.70
#